data_AF-A0A8T5QVI2-F1
#
_entry.id   AF-A0A8T5QVI2-F1
#
_cell.length_a   1.000
_cell.length_b   1.000
_cell.length_c   1.000
_cell.angle_alpha   90.00
_cell.angle_beta   90.00
_cell.angle_gamma   90.00
#
_symmetry.space_group_name_H-M   'P 1'
#
loop_
_entity.id
_entity.type
_entity.pdbx_description
1 polymer ?
#
loop_
_entity_poly.entity_id
_entity_poly.type
_entity_poly.pdbx_seq_one_letter_code
_entity_poly.pdbx_strand_id
1 'polypeptide(L)'
;MKKSLDIQLKTLLKNSFLLTFLFLLVSCSTQLNDTISKVESIDNEYNVKLSDYSFGLQYFDKYAREVNDSQKELNQEDFDSILERLDLLKADITDEDSLKYIDLRYSLYKAEKTYLIAERKPFTNYKSVLRCSKANELVVSYSEVREAISYINESVQIYNEIDFKKKLDLPENFEDVIEASNKELLSYINEREDVITQNCNQSQTE
;
A
#
# COMPACT_ATOMS: atom_id res chain seq x y z
N MET A 1 4.29 -24.81 65.00
CA MET A 1 4.01 -25.06 63.56
C MET A 1 3.47 -23.86 62.77
N LYS A 2 3.19 -22.68 63.36
CA LYS A 2 2.71 -21.48 62.62
C LYS A 2 3.74 -20.86 61.65
N LYS A 3 5.04 -20.88 61.97
CA LYS A 3 6.11 -20.28 61.13
C LYS A 3 6.29 -20.92 59.75
N SER A 4 5.87 -22.17 59.57
CA SER A 4 6.02 -22.90 58.29
C SER A 4 4.98 -22.49 57.26
N LEU A 5 3.76 -22.16 57.70
CA LEU A 5 2.64 -21.89 56.80
C LEU A 5 2.76 -20.49 56.17
N ASP A 6 3.20 -19.49 56.93
CA ASP A 6 3.42 -18.12 56.44
C ASP A 6 4.52 -18.05 55.38
N ILE A 7 5.57 -18.87 55.51
CA ILE A 7 6.66 -18.92 54.52
C ILE A 7 6.14 -19.58 53.24
N GLN A 8 5.37 -20.66 53.34
CA GLN A 8 4.78 -21.34 52.18
C GLN A 8 3.74 -20.46 51.47
N LEU A 9 2.90 -19.72 52.20
CA LEU A 9 1.93 -18.78 51.62
C LEU A 9 2.63 -17.62 50.90
N LYS A 10 3.70 -17.05 51.46
CA LYS A 10 4.47 -15.98 50.82
C LYS A 10 5.14 -16.42 49.52
N THR A 11 5.62 -17.67 49.46
CA THR A 11 6.21 -18.24 48.24
C THR A 11 5.14 -18.55 47.19
N LEU A 12 3.98 -19.07 47.59
CA LEU A 12 2.83 -19.30 46.71
C LEU A 12 2.27 -17.99 46.13
N LEU A 13 2.13 -16.95 46.95
CA LEU A 13 1.67 -15.63 46.50
C LEU A 13 2.66 -15.00 45.52
N LYS A 14 3.96 -15.05 45.81
CA LYS A 14 5.01 -14.55 44.89
C LYS A 14 5.02 -15.29 43.55
N ASN A 15 4.85 -16.62 43.56
CA ASN A 15 4.80 -17.40 42.33
C ASN A 15 3.48 -17.19 41.57
N SER A 16 2.36 -16.97 42.26
CA SER A 16 1.07 -16.65 41.61
C SER A 16 1.09 -15.25 40.97
N PHE A 17 1.78 -14.28 41.60
CA PHE A 17 1.96 -12.94 41.06
C PHE A 17 2.89 -12.96 39.85
N LEU A 18 3.95 -13.78 39.87
CA LEU A 18 4.83 -13.97 38.73
C LEU A 18 4.10 -14.62 37.54
N LEU A 19 3.23 -15.61 37.80
CA LEU A 19 2.41 -16.27 36.78
C LEU A 19 1.35 -15.32 36.20
N THR A 20 0.62 -14.57 37.03
CA THR A 20 -0.34 -13.58 36.55
C THR A 20 0.33 -12.41 35.82
N PHE A 21 1.53 -12.00 36.22
CA PHE A 21 2.34 -11.02 35.49
C PHE A 21 2.84 -11.57 34.14
N LEU A 22 3.22 -12.86 34.08
CA LEU A 22 3.54 -13.53 32.81
C LEU A 22 2.32 -13.63 31.89
N PHE A 23 1.14 -13.95 32.43
CA PHE A 23 -0.11 -13.99 31.64
C PHE A 23 -0.55 -12.60 31.15
N LEU A 24 -0.29 -11.54 31.92
CA LEU A 24 -0.52 -10.16 31.50
C LEU A 24 0.46 -9.68 30.42
N LEU A 25 1.70 -10.21 30.40
CA LEU A 25 2.69 -9.88 29.38
C LEU A 25 2.48 -10.63 28.05
N VAL A 26 1.85 -11.80 28.07
CA VAL A 26 1.54 -12.59 26.85
C VAL A 26 0.27 -12.09 26.15
N SER A 27 -0.49 -11.17 26.75
CA SER A 27 -1.80 -10.71 26.23
C SER A 27 -1.80 -9.25 25.71
N CYS A 28 -0.64 -8.68 25.37
CA CYS A 28 -0.55 -7.25 25.03
C CYS A 28 -0.07 -6.94 23.59
N SER A 29 -0.16 -7.88 22.64
CA SER A 29 -0.25 -7.53 21.22
C SER A 29 -1.70 -7.63 20.78
N THR A 30 -2.23 -6.57 20.17
CA THR A 30 -3.54 -6.63 19.52
C THR A 30 -3.39 -7.43 18.22
N GLN A 31 -4.45 -8.12 17.78
CA GLN A 31 -4.47 -8.84 16.50
C GLN A 31 -4.03 -7.94 15.32
N LEU A 32 -4.33 -6.64 15.40
CA LEU A 32 -3.84 -5.63 14.46
C LEU A 32 -2.31 -5.51 14.44
N ASN A 33 -1.64 -5.45 15.59
CA ASN A 33 -0.18 -5.33 15.64
C ASN A 33 0.49 -6.57 15.03
N ASP A 34 -0.05 -7.76 15.33
CA ASP A 34 0.43 -9.00 14.71
C ASP A 34 0.21 -9.00 13.19
N THR A 35 -0.90 -8.44 12.73
CA THR A 35 -1.20 -8.28 11.30
C THR A 35 -0.24 -7.30 10.64
N ILE A 36 0.03 -6.16 11.26
CA ILE A 36 1.01 -5.18 10.81
C ILE A 36 2.38 -5.84 10.64
N SER A 37 2.87 -6.54 11.67
CA SER A 37 4.17 -7.23 11.59
C SER A 37 4.23 -8.30 10.50
N LYS A 38 3.13 -9.01 10.23
CA LYS A 38 3.07 -9.99 9.13
C LYS A 38 3.15 -9.32 7.76
N VAL A 39 2.45 -8.21 7.56
CA VAL A 39 2.53 -7.47 6.29
C VAL A 39 3.89 -6.78 6.15
N GLU A 40 4.43 -6.18 7.20
CA GLU A 40 5.79 -5.62 7.18
C GLU A 40 6.84 -6.70 6.86
N SER A 41 6.64 -7.96 7.27
CA SER A 41 7.50 -9.05 6.85
C SER A 41 7.44 -9.28 5.34
N ILE A 42 6.25 -9.22 4.73
CA ILE A 42 6.10 -9.28 3.26
C ILE A 42 6.80 -8.09 2.63
N ASP A 43 6.51 -6.88 3.09
CA ASP A 43 7.12 -5.64 2.61
C ASP A 43 8.64 -5.71 2.59
N ASN A 44 9.25 -6.19 3.68
CA ASN A 44 10.70 -6.30 3.85
C ASN A 44 11.34 -7.29 2.87
N GLU A 45 10.66 -8.38 2.51
CA GLU A 45 11.17 -9.32 1.49
C GLU A 45 11.33 -8.67 0.12
N TYR A 46 10.50 -7.66 -0.17
CA TYR A 46 10.52 -6.91 -1.42
C TYR A 46 11.09 -5.49 -1.28
N ASN A 47 11.67 -5.15 -0.12
CA ASN A 47 12.20 -3.82 0.20
C ASN A 47 11.19 -2.68 -0.03
N VAL A 48 9.94 -2.94 0.29
CA VAL A 48 8.86 -1.97 0.22
C VAL A 48 8.81 -1.20 1.53
N LYS A 49 8.81 0.14 1.45
CA LYS A 49 8.49 0.98 2.61
C LYS A 49 7.12 1.59 2.42
N LEU A 50 6.28 1.50 3.45
CA LEU A 50 4.98 2.17 3.47
C LEU A 50 5.13 3.70 3.27
N SER A 51 6.21 4.29 3.79
CA SER A 51 6.49 5.72 3.65
C SER A 51 6.66 6.17 2.19
N ASP A 52 7.09 5.29 1.28
CA ASP A 52 7.34 5.65 -0.13
C ASP A 52 6.07 6.13 -0.84
N TYR A 53 4.91 5.62 -0.42
CA TYR A 53 3.61 6.05 -0.97
C TYR A 53 3.29 7.51 -0.62
N SER A 54 3.96 8.09 0.38
CA SER A 54 3.77 9.49 0.77
C SER A 54 4.29 10.50 -0.26
N PHE A 55 4.94 10.04 -1.32
CA PHE A 55 5.41 10.88 -2.42
C PHE A 55 4.48 10.82 -3.65
N GLY A 56 3.39 10.05 -3.58
CA GLY A 56 2.46 9.85 -4.70
C GLY A 56 2.96 8.84 -5.74
N LEU A 57 2.09 8.46 -6.68
CA LEU A 57 2.39 7.39 -7.66
C LEU A 57 3.55 7.75 -8.62
N GLN A 58 3.68 9.03 -8.97
CA GLN A 58 4.76 9.52 -9.84
C GLN A 58 6.16 9.33 -9.26
N TYR A 59 6.27 9.11 -7.94
CA TYR A 59 7.55 8.78 -7.31
C TYR A 59 8.16 7.51 -7.90
N PHE A 60 7.34 6.49 -8.15
CA PHE A 60 7.79 5.18 -8.62
C PHE A 60 8.27 5.15 -10.08
N ASP A 61 7.97 6.19 -10.87
CA ASP A 61 8.54 6.37 -12.22
C ASP A 61 9.99 6.89 -12.17
N LYS A 62 10.29 7.77 -11.20
CA LYS A 62 11.55 8.53 -11.16
C LYS A 62 12.57 7.96 -10.18
N TYR A 63 12.10 7.23 -9.17
CA TYR A 63 12.91 6.72 -8.09
C TYR A 63 12.76 5.20 -8.03
N ALA A 64 13.78 4.50 -8.49
CA ALA A 64 13.92 3.09 -8.15
C ALA A 64 14.11 2.98 -6.63
N ARG A 65 13.40 2.04 -5.99
CA ARG A 65 13.65 1.70 -4.58
C ARG A 65 15.12 1.31 -4.45
N GLU A 66 15.78 1.71 -3.36
CA GLU A 66 17.19 1.37 -3.12
C GLU A 66 17.37 -0.15 -3.00
N VAL A 67 17.68 -0.83 -4.10
CA VAL A 67 18.03 -2.25 -4.14
C VAL A 67 19.52 -2.41 -3.84
N ASN A 68 19.87 -3.23 -2.85
CA ASN A 68 21.26 -3.66 -2.62
C ASN A 68 21.56 -4.98 -3.36
N ASP A 69 22.83 -5.41 -3.39
CA ASP A 69 23.33 -6.50 -4.25
C ASP A 69 22.61 -7.87 -4.10
N SER A 70 21.82 -8.05 -3.04
CA SER A 70 20.99 -9.26 -2.82
C SER A 70 19.50 -9.08 -3.12
N GLN A 71 19.11 -7.95 -3.73
CA GLN A 71 17.70 -7.58 -3.91
C GLN A 71 17.36 -7.31 -5.38
N LYS A 72 16.09 -7.54 -5.72
CA LYS A 72 15.55 -7.44 -7.08
C LYS A 72 14.57 -6.27 -7.14
N GLU A 73 14.60 -5.50 -8.22
CA GLU A 73 13.54 -4.52 -8.51
C GLU A 73 12.19 -5.23 -8.63
N LEU A 74 11.15 -4.65 -8.04
CA LEU A 74 9.78 -5.19 -8.13
C LEU A 74 9.33 -5.27 -9.58
N ASN A 75 9.15 -6.50 -10.07
CA ASN A 75 8.50 -6.74 -11.35
C ASN A 75 7.00 -7.01 -11.15
N GLN A 76 6.27 -7.19 -12.26
CA GLN A 76 4.83 -7.41 -12.22
C GLN A 76 4.44 -8.71 -11.47
N GLU A 77 5.24 -9.77 -11.62
CA GLU A 77 5.02 -11.07 -10.96
C GLU A 77 5.25 -10.96 -9.45
N ASP A 78 6.18 -10.11 -9.03
CA ASP A 78 6.45 -9.84 -7.62
C ASP A 78 5.23 -9.16 -6.97
N PHE A 79 4.58 -8.19 -7.64
CA PHE A 79 3.30 -7.64 -7.19
C PHE A 79 2.19 -8.68 -7.11
N ASP A 80 2.08 -9.56 -8.11
CA ASP A 80 1.09 -10.65 -8.10
C ASP A 80 1.28 -11.59 -6.90
N SER A 81 2.54 -11.96 -6.62
CA SER A 81 2.91 -12.77 -5.46
C SER A 81 2.60 -12.07 -4.13
N ILE A 82 2.84 -10.76 -4.02
CA ILE A 82 2.50 -9.99 -2.82
C ILE A 82 0.99 -9.98 -2.60
N LEU A 83 0.21 -9.66 -3.63
CA LEU A 83 -1.25 -9.59 -3.54
C LEU A 83 -1.86 -10.94 -3.15
N GLU A 84 -1.37 -12.04 -3.73
CA GLU A 84 -1.79 -13.39 -3.34
C GLU A 84 -1.50 -13.68 -1.86
N ARG A 85 -0.32 -13.31 -1.36
CA ARG A 85 0.03 -13.48 0.06
C ARG A 85 -0.85 -12.65 0.99
N LEU A 86 -1.22 -11.44 0.59
CA LEU A 86 -2.17 -10.61 1.34
C LEU A 86 -3.58 -11.22 1.35
N ASP A 87 -4.04 -11.77 0.23
CA ASP A 87 -5.32 -12.49 0.15
C ASP A 87 -5.33 -13.73 1.06
N LEU A 88 -4.22 -14.48 1.11
CA LEU A 88 -4.06 -15.61 2.04
C LEU A 88 -4.07 -15.16 3.50
N LEU A 89 -3.39 -14.06 3.83
CA LEU A 89 -3.43 -13.50 5.19
C LEU A 89 -4.85 -13.08 5.59
N LYS A 90 -5.62 -12.52 4.64
CA LYS A 90 -7.00 -12.06 4.86
C LYS A 90 -7.93 -13.22 5.27
N ALA A 91 -7.71 -14.42 4.73
CA ALA A 91 -8.57 -15.58 4.95
C ALA A 91 -8.67 -16.02 6.42
N ASP A 92 -7.63 -15.79 7.22
CA ASP A 92 -7.53 -16.23 8.61
C ASP A 92 -7.84 -15.13 9.64
N ILE A 93 -8.23 -13.93 9.20
CA ILE A 93 -8.43 -12.76 10.05
C ILE A 93 -9.92 -12.43 10.19
N THR A 94 -10.35 -12.24 11.43
CA THR A 94 -11.73 -11.84 11.76
C THR A 94 -11.83 -10.43 12.36
N ASP A 95 -10.70 -9.84 12.76
CA ASP A 95 -10.64 -8.49 13.32
C ASP A 95 -10.77 -7.43 12.22
N GLU A 96 -11.74 -6.53 12.36
CA GLU A 96 -12.09 -5.54 11.32
C GLU A 96 -10.94 -4.57 11.05
N ASP A 97 -10.25 -4.09 12.08
CA ASP A 97 -9.13 -3.18 11.94
C ASP A 97 -7.96 -3.85 11.20
N SER A 98 -7.68 -5.11 11.52
CA SER A 98 -6.68 -5.94 10.83
C SER A 98 -7.03 -6.15 9.35
N LEU A 99 -8.30 -6.44 9.04
CA LEU A 99 -8.77 -6.60 7.66
C LEU A 99 -8.61 -5.30 6.87
N LYS A 100 -9.02 -4.17 7.45
CA LYS A 100 -8.86 -2.85 6.84
C LYS A 100 -7.39 -2.49 6.65
N TYR A 101 -6.50 -2.84 7.57
CA TYR A 101 -5.06 -2.63 7.35
C TYR A 101 -4.54 -3.43 6.15
N ILE A 102 -4.95 -4.69 6.01
CA ILE A 102 -4.61 -5.50 4.82
C ILE A 102 -5.18 -4.87 3.56
N ASP A 103 -6.44 -4.42 3.58
CA ASP A 103 -7.09 -3.79 2.43
C ASP A 103 -6.40 -2.48 2.02
N LEU A 104 -5.95 -1.68 3.00
CA LEU A 104 -5.10 -0.52 2.75
C LEU A 104 -3.83 -0.92 1.99
N ARG A 105 -3.09 -1.91 2.50
CA ARG A 105 -1.83 -2.35 1.86
C ARG A 105 -2.07 -2.95 0.48
N TYR A 106 -3.14 -3.73 0.33
CA TYR A 106 -3.54 -4.35 -0.93
C TYR A 106 -3.83 -3.29 -2.00
N SER A 107 -4.60 -2.26 -1.65
CA SER A 107 -4.95 -1.17 -2.56
C SER A 107 -3.72 -0.31 -2.93
N LEU A 108 -2.78 -0.09 -2.01
CA LEU A 108 -1.49 0.56 -2.33
C LEU A 108 -0.70 -0.24 -3.39
N TYR A 109 -0.59 -1.56 -3.23
CA TYR A 109 0.10 -2.41 -4.19
C TYR A 109 -0.58 -2.46 -5.55
N LYS A 110 -1.92 -2.53 -5.59
CA LYS A 110 -2.67 -2.45 -6.84
C LYS A 110 -2.48 -1.12 -7.54
N ALA A 111 -2.46 -0.02 -6.80
CA ALA A 111 -2.21 1.31 -7.36
C ALA A 111 -0.83 1.37 -8.05
N GLU A 112 0.23 0.97 -7.35
CA GLU A 112 1.60 0.96 -7.89
C GLU A 112 1.75 0.03 -9.09
N LYS A 113 1.27 -1.21 -8.99
CA LYS A 113 1.32 -2.17 -10.10
C LYS A 113 0.66 -1.60 -11.35
N THR A 114 -0.56 -1.08 -11.21
CA THR A 114 -1.36 -0.56 -12.32
C THR A 114 -0.70 0.68 -12.93
N TYR A 115 -0.15 1.56 -12.09
CA TYR A 115 0.59 2.73 -12.54
C TYR A 115 1.84 2.36 -13.33
N LEU A 116 2.67 1.43 -12.83
CA LEU A 116 3.88 0.99 -13.52
C LEU A 116 3.59 0.28 -14.85
N ILE A 117 2.47 -0.46 -14.95
CA ILE A 117 2.00 -1.04 -16.22
C ILE A 117 1.66 0.07 -17.21
N ALA A 118 0.92 1.09 -16.76
CA ALA A 118 0.57 2.23 -17.58
C ALA A 118 1.82 2.96 -18.06
N GLU A 119 2.75 3.30 -17.16
CA GLU A 119 4.01 3.98 -17.48
C GLU A 119 4.80 3.25 -18.58
N ARG A 120 4.94 1.92 -18.53
CA ARG A 120 5.69 1.14 -19.53
C ARG A 120 5.12 1.17 -20.95
N LYS A 121 3.89 1.64 -21.13
CA LYS A 121 3.24 1.83 -22.44
C LYS A 121 3.71 3.17 -23.05
N PRO A 122 3.18 3.63 -24.22
CA PRO A 122 3.45 4.98 -24.70
C PRO A 122 3.09 6.13 -23.73
N PHE A 123 2.59 5.81 -22.52
CA PHE A 123 2.49 6.70 -21.36
C PHE A 123 3.87 7.35 -21.09
N THR A 124 4.91 6.66 -20.59
CA THR A 124 6.24 7.23 -20.21
C THR A 124 6.88 8.20 -21.22
N ASN A 125 6.63 8.04 -22.53
CA ASN A 125 7.26 8.84 -23.60
C ASN A 125 6.54 10.18 -23.89
N TYR A 126 5.97 10.78 -22.85
CA TYR A 126 5.13 11.98 -22.79
C TYR A 126 5.67 13.31 -23.29
N LYS A 127 6.67 13.29 -24.17
CA LYS A 127 7.33 14.48 -24.71
C LYS A 127 7.22 14.66 -26.22
N SER A 128 6.47 13.83 -26.96
CA SER A 128 6.52 13.81 -28.44
C SER A 128 5.15 13.87 -29.16
N VAL A 129 5.21 14.22 -30.46
CA VAL A 129 4.09 14.34 -31.41
C VAL A 129 3.19 13.09 -31.38
N LEU A 130 1.91 13.28 -31.08
CA LEU A 130 0.89 12.23 -31.12
C LEU A 130 0.75 11.67 -32.54
N ARG A 131 0.90 10.35 -32.69
CA ARG A 131 0.56 9.62 -33.93
C ARG A 131 -0.77 8.91 -33.73
N CYS A 132 -1.74 9.12 -34.62
CA CYS A 132 -3.07 8.51 -34.46
C CYS A 132 -3.08 6.98 -34.45
N SER A 133 -2.07 6.32 -35.03
CA SER A 133 -1.92 4.86 -34.93
C SER A 133 -1.65 4.35 -33.50
N LYS A 134 -1.19 5.20 -32.58
CA LYS A 134 -0.95 4.88 -31.17
C LYS A 134 -2.05 5.39 -30.23
N ALA A 135 -3.12 5.99 -30.77
CA ALA A 135 -4.19 6.60 -29.97
C ALA A 135 -4.84 5.58 -29.01
N ASN A 136 -5.15 4.37 -29.51
CA ASN A 136 -5.78 3.33 -28.68
C ASN A 136 -4.89 2.88 -27.51
N GLU A 137 -3.57 2.71 -27.74
CA GLU A 137 -2.63 2.36 -26.68
C GLU A 137 -2.54 3.45 -25.61
N LEU A 138 -2.56 4.72 -26.02
CA LEU A 138 -2.56 5.87 -25.12
C LEU A 138 -3.85 5.94 -24.30
N VAL A 139 -5.02 5.76 -24.92
CA VAL A 139 -6.32 5.73 -24.23
C VAL A 139 -6.36 4.61 -23.19
N VAL A 140 -5.86 3.41 -23.52
CA VAL A 140 -5.76 2.31 -22.55
C VAL A 140 -4.85 2.70 -21.37
N SER A 141 -3.71 3.32 -21.65
CA SER A 141 -2.76 3.72 -20.61
C SER A 141 -3.36 4.80 -19.68
N TYR A 142 -4.14 5.74 -20.23
CA TYR A 142 -4.88 6.73 -19.43
C TYR A 142 -5.92 6.08 -18.53
N SER A 143 -6.67 5.10 -19.04
CA SER A 143 -7.63 4.34 -18.24
C SER A 143 -6.95 3.62 -17.07
N GLU A 144 -5.77 3.03 -17.30
CA GLU A 144 -4.99 2.36 -16.25
C GLU A 144 -4.50 3.34 -15.18
N VAL A 145 -4.07 4.55 -15.54
CA VAL A 145 -3.70 5.53 -14.50
C VAL A 145 -4.90 6.04 -13.72
N ARG A 146 -6.08 6.20 -14.34
CA ARG A 146 -7.31 6.49 -13.60
C ARG A 146 -7.66 5.37 -12.62
N GLU A 147 -7.46 4.12 -13.01
CA GLU A 147 -7.65 2.96 -12.14
C GLU A 147 -6.64 2.97 -10.98
N ALA A 148 -5.36 3.25 -11.24
CA ALA A 148 -4.35 3.41 -10.21
C ALA A 148 -4.70 4.52 -9.20
N ILE A 149 -5.22 5.66 -9.69
CA ILE A 149 -5.72 6.77 -8.87
C ILE A 149 -6.92 6.32 -8.01
N SER A 150 -7.78 5.45 -8.53
CA SER A 150 -8.89 4.90 -7.75
C SER A 150 -8.38 4.09 -6.56
N TYR A 151 -7.42 3.19 -6.79
CA TYR A 151 -6.86 2.35 -5.72
C TYR A 151 -6.10 3.16 -4.65
N ILE A 152 -5.35 4.19 -5.05
CA ILE A 152 -4.66 5.04 -4.06
C ILE A 152 -5.66 5.86 -3.23
N ASN A 153 -6.77 6.32 -3.82
CA ASN A 153 -7.84 7.01 -3.09
C ASN A 153 -8.59 6.07 -2.13
N GLU A 154 -8.83 4.81 -2.53
CA GLU A 154 -9.38 3.78 -1.63
C GLU A 154 -8.46 3.58 -0.42
N SER A 155 -7.14 3.52 -0.65
CA SER A 155 -6.14 3.40 0.41
C SER A 155 -6.18 4.60 1.38
N VAL A 156 -6.33 5.82 0.87
CA VAL A 156 -6.49 7.05 1.68
C VAL A 156 -7.78 7.02 2.48
N GLN A 157 -8.89 6.57 1.89
CA GLN A 157 -10.17 6.44 2.60
C GLN A 157 -10.04 5.48 3.79
N ILE A 158 -9.47 4.29 3.57
CA ILE A 158 -9.25 3.31 4.64
C ILE A 158 -8.30 3.86 5.72
N TYR A 159 -7.24 4.57 5.31
CA TYR A 159 -6.31 5.23 6.22
C TYR A 159 -6.98 6.27 7.13
N ASN A 160 -8.02 6.93 6.64
CA ASN A 160 -8.78 7.93 7.37
C ASN A 160 -9.92 7.35 8.22
N GLU A 161 -10.46 6.18 7.86
CA GLU A 161 -11.53 5.51 8.62
C GLU A 161 -11.05 4.95 9.96
N ILE A 162 -9.86 4.37 9.97
CA ILE A 162 -9.20 3.93 11.20
C ILE A 162 -8.24 5.05 11.58
N ASP A 163 -8.12 5.41 12.85
CA ASP A 163 -7.11 6.38 13.34
C ASP A 163 -5.67 5.79 13.24
N PHE A 164 -5.31 5.28 12.05
CA PHE A 164 -4.01 4.74 11.67
C PHE A 164 -2.94 5.82 11.68
N LYS A 165 -3.32 7.10 11.69
CA LYS A 165 -2.43 8.25 11.87
C LYS A 165 -1.51 8.13 13.08
N LYS A 166 -1.91 7.38 14.11
CA LYS A 166 -1.10 7.14 15.32
C LYS A 166 -0.36 5.80 15.35
N LYS A 167 -0.68 4.89 14.42
CA LYS A 167 -0.23 3.49 14.44
C LYS A 167 0.68 3.15 13.27
N LEU A 168 0.59 3.87 12.16
CA LEU A 168 1.38 3.66 10.95
C LEU A 168 2.41 4.76 10.77
N ASP A 169 3.58 4.42 10.22
CA ASP A 169 4.66 5.34 9.91
C ASP A 169 4.41 6.08 8.57
N LEU A 170 3.26 6.75 8.48
CA LEU A 170 2.93 7.67 7.39
C LEU A 170 2.95 9.11 7.92
N PRO A 171 3.44 10.08 7.13
CA PRO A 171 3.47 11.47 7.57
C PRO A 171 2.06 12.03 7.70
N GLU A 172 1.88 13.01 8.59
CA GLU A 172 0.56 13.60 8.89
C GLU A 172 -0.13 14.20 7.65
N ASN A 173 0.64 14.60 6.65
CA ASN A 173 0.18 15.19 5.39
C ASN A 173 0.06 14.18 4.23
N PHE A 174 0.07 12.87 4.51
CA PHE A 174 -0.05 11.80 3.50
C PHE A 174 -1.21 12.06 2.53
N GLU A 175 -2.40 12.36 3.05
CA GLU A 175 -3.60 12.66 2.26
C GLU A 175 -3.40 13.87 1.33
N ASP A 176 -2.89 14.98 1.85
CA ASP A 176 -2.67 16.20 1.07
C ASP A 176 -1.70 15.97 -0.10
N VAL A 177 -0.65 15.17 0.12
CA VAL A 177 0.33 14.85 -0.93
C VAL A 177 -0.29 13.95 -1.99
N ILE A 178 -1.05 12.93 -1.59
CA ILE A 178 -1.76 12.06 -2.54
C ILE A 178 -2.80 12.87 -3.34
N GLU A 179 -3.58 13.73 -2.70
CA GLU A 179 -4.57 14.57 -3.38
C GLU A 179 -3.91 15.49 -4.41
N ALA A 180 -2.83 16.18 -4.04
CA ALA A 180 -2.10 17.05 -4.94
C ALA A 180 -1.52 16.27 -6.14
N SER A 181 -0.90 15.11 -5.89
CA SER A 181 -0.34 14.25 -6.93
C SER A 181 -1.42 13.74 -7.89
N ASN A 182 -2.55 13.27 -7.35
CA ASN A 182 -3.68 12.78 -8.16
C ASN A 182 -4.29 13.89 -9.01
N LYS A 183 -4.41 15.11 -8.48
CA LYS A 183 -4.91 16.26 -9.22
C LYS A 183 -4.01 16.61 -10.40
N GLU A 184 -2.69 16.58 -10.20
CA GLU A 184 -1.72 16.81 -11.28
C GLU A 184 -1.82 15.75 -12.38
N LEU A 185 -1.84 14.47 -11.99
CA LEU A 185 -1.99 13.34 -12.92
C LEU A 185 -3.31 13.43 -13.72
N LEU A 186 -4.44 13.69 -13.05
CA LEU A 186 -5.75 13.80 -13.71
C LEU A 186 -5.79 14.97 -14.68
N SER A 187 -5.26 16.14 -14.29
CA SER A 187 -5.21 17.30 -15.17
C SER A 187 -4.45 16.98 -16.46
N TYR A 188 -3.30 16.32 -16.32
CA TYR A 188 -2.47 15.92 -17.44
C TYR A 188 -3.17 14.93 -18.38
N ILE A 189 -3.79 13.88 -17.81
CA ILE A 189 -4.50 12.85 -18.58
C ILE A 189 -5.69 13.44 -19.33
N ASN A 190 -6.52 14.25 -18.64
CA ASN A 190 -7.71 14.86 -19.23
C ASN A 190 -7.35 15.75 -20.44
N GLU A 191 -6.37 16.64 -20.28
CA GLU A 191 -5.94 17.54 -21.37
C GLU A 191 -5.55 16.73 -22.61
N ARG A 192 -4.83 15.62 -22.43
CA ARG A 192 -4.32 14.82 -23.56
C ARG A 192 -5.37 13.93 -24.19
N GLU A 193 -6.23 13.33 -23.38
CA GLU A 193 -7.36 12.53 -23.87
C GLU A 193 -8.27 13.38 -24.78
N ASP A 194 -8.51 14.64 -24.41
CA ASP A 194 -9.23 15.61 -25.24
C ASP A 194 -8.51 15.88 -26.57
N VAL A 195 -7.18 16.10 -26.54
CA VAL A 195 -6.38 16.31 -27.77
C VAL A 195 -6.45 15.09 -28.70
N ILE A 196 -6.37 13.86 -28.17
CA ILE A 196 -6.50 12.63 -28.96
C ILE A 196 -7.89 12.55 -29.60
N THR A 197 -8.92 12.72 -28.77
CA THR A 197 -10.32 12.60 -29.19
C THR A 197 -10.66 13.61 -30.27
N GLN A 198 -10.13 14.82 -30.18
CA GLN A 198 -10.37 15.88 -31.17
C GLN A 198 -9.58 15.65 -32.46
N ASN A 199 -8.27 15.41 -32.40
CA ASN A 199 -7.42 15.44 -33.60
C ASN A 199 -7.33 14.10 -34.35
N CYS A 200 -7.46 12.97 -33.64
CA CYS A 200 -7.33 11.65 -34.25
C CYS A 200 -8.65 11.02 -34.70
N ASN A 201 -9.79 11.43 -34.13
CA ASN A 201 -11.09 11.00 -34.65
C ASN A 201 -11.52 11.83 -35.86
N GLN A 202 -11.21 13.14 -35.89
CA GLN A 202 -11.52 14.00 -37.04
C GLN A 202 -10.79 13.57 -38.32
N SER A 203 -9.55 13.07 -38.19
CA SER A 203 -8.72 12.60 -39.31
C SER A 203 -9.14 11.25 -39.89
N GLN A 204 -10.16 10.57 -39.33
CA GLN A 204 -10.76 9.35 -39.89
C GLN A 204 -12.07 9.61 -40.66
N THR A 205 -12.57 10.86 -40.63
CA THR A 205 -13.85 11.26 -41.25
C THR A 205 -13.71 12.14 -42.48
N GLU A 206 -12.48 12.46 -42.91
CA GLU A 206 -12.16 13.12 -44.19
C GLU A 206 -11.62 12.09 -45.21
#